data_AF-A0A7D7QFR4-F1
#
_entry.id   AF-A0A7D7QFR4-F1
#
_cell.length_a   1.000
_cell.length_b   1.000
_cell.length_c   1.000
_cell.angle_alpha   90.00
_cell.angle_beta   90.00
_cell.angle_gamma   90.00
#
_symmetry.space_group_name_H-M   'P 1'
#
loop_
_entity.id
_entity.type
_entity.pdbx_description
1 polymer ?
#
loop_
_entity_poly.entity_id
_entity_poly.type
_entity_poly.pdbx_seq_one_letter_code
_entity_poly.pdbx_strand_id
1 'polypeptide(L)'
;MNAKNSELISSYQQYLPTILQQDAFLGQLLLAFETILSGINETSNQEKIITPPALEEIIDNIHIYFNPQQTPEEFLPWLAGWVALSLRNDWQVEVKKAFIQQIVRLYRLRGTKQGLIEILGIYLKNSGFGEKVEVFDEFDNFPNYFQVQLTLKDRDPDKYWRQAKIAKAIIDSEKPAQTFYTLKILVPTMQLTKRSHVAYPFKLFEPLQNQKFAIEVIITPNVSNSSTINQLAKQLLVQLQGNSKLITPDSSKIIINNQYFAIKQDLNYQHFQENLTGFNVVLSNRTDKYFVGNLAIKLYFYINDGEYSNTLLEQSLNLSPVLKIYNKNNTGEITEGNTIFKQASQPQKSGMKITESIWSQPYTFQTFKPPKIQELQPQITAILEKIELEAIVEITQPKTITSDILNKITVRLQDDVSEFHLFTPETIRENNKITIKRTLYYQQFTQTIDRLDVAIKNLNNIDIVGKVTVQASLKINQRLSTYQLLEQTFNLTAVSPYNILEICRKNEEGQIISGNTILGTTSQSLN
;
A
#
# COMPACT_ATOMS: atom_id res chain seq x y z
N MET A 1 63.74 54.80 57.92
CA MET A 1 62.61 54.17 57.21
C MET A 1 62.82 52.66 57.32
N ASN A 2 62.26 52.02 58.36
CA ASN A 2 62.56 50.62 58.68
C ASN A 2 61.45 49.72 58.17
N ALA A 3 61.85 48.76 57.32
CA ALA A 3 61.01 47.68 56.82
C ALA A 3 60.47 46.83 57.99
N LYS A 4 59.14 46.77 58.12
CA LYS A 4 58.46 45.69 58.83
C LYS A 4 58.32 44.52 57.87
N ASN A 5 59.36 43.69 57.76
CA ASN A 5 59.16 42.30 57.33
C ASN A 5 58.80 41.52 58.58
N SER A 6 57.51 41.25 58.80
CA SER A 6 57.10 40.19 59.72
C SER A 6 57.50 38.87 59.07
N GLU A 7 58.55 38.23 59.56
CA GLU A 7 58.91 36.87 59.14
C GLU A 7 57.74 35.95 59.52
N LEU A 8 57.07 35.39 58.52
CA LEU A 8 56.07 34.34 58.72
C LEU A 8 56.81 33.11 59.28
N ILE A 9 56.54 32.78 60.54
CA ILE A 9 57.14 31.65 61.24
C ILE A 9 56.09 30.56 61.38
N SER A 10 56.48 29.31 61.10
CA SER A 10 55.61 28.13 61.20
C SER A 10 55.12 27.88 62.63
N SER A 11 53.83 27.53 62.77
CA SER A 11 53.26 27.09 64.05
C SER A 11 53.89 25.78 64.52
N TYR A 12 54.50 24.99 63.62
CA TYR A 12 55.17 23.75 63.99
C TYR A 12 56.42 23.95 64.84
N GLN A 13 57.00 25.16 64.86
CA GLN A 13 58.15 25.47 65.69
C GLN A 13 57.86 25.31 67.19
N GLN A 14 56.60 25.47 67.61
CA GLN A 14 56.20 25.28 69.02
C GLN A 14 56.37 23.83 69.51
N TYR A 15 56.43 22.86 68.59
CA TYR A 15 56.57 21.43 68.90
C TYR A 15 58.02 20.95 68.95
N LEU A 16 59.00 21.81 68.65
CA LEU A 16 60.43 21.48 68.72
C LEU A 16 61.02 21.68 70.13
N PRO A 17 62.12 20.99 70.49
CA PRO A 17 62.87 21.27 71.71
C PRO A 17 63.30 22.74 71.84
N THR A 18 63.33 23.29 73.06
CA THR A 18 63.52 24.74 73.32
C THR A 18 64.75 25.35 72.64
N ILE A 19 65.84 24.60 72.47
CA ILE A 19 67.06 25.05 71.78
C ILE A 19 66.84 25.36 70.29
N LEU A 20 65.87 24.69 69.66
CA LEU A 20 65.57 24.81 68.22
C LEU A 20 64.41 25.78 67.94
N GLN A 21 63.68 26.21 68.97
CA GLN A 21 62.54 27.14 68.83
C GLN A 21 62.96 28.58 68.50
N GLN A 22 64.24 28.92 68.66
CA GLN A 22 64.77 30.27 68.45
C GLN A 22 65.44 30.45 67.07
N ASP A 23 65.54 29.38 66.28
CA ASP A 23 66.17 29.40 64.96
C ASP A 23 65.19 29.90 63.88
N ALA A 24 65.49 31.07 63.31
CA ALA A 24 64.68 31.71 62.28
C ALA A 24 64.68 30.93 60.95
N PHE A 25 65.79 30.29 60.59
CA PHE A 25 65.87 29.46 59.39
C PHE A 25 64.96 28.23 59.51
N LEU A 26 64.96 27.60 60.68
CA LEU A 26 64.14 26.41 60.92
C LEU A 26 62.64 26.74 60.93
N GLY A 27 62.25 27.90 61.47
CA GLY A 27 60.88 28.39 61.41
C GLY A 27 60.38 28.62 59.97
N GLN A 28 61.25 29.12 59.07
CA GLN A 28 60.96 29.28 57.65
C GLN A 28 60.94 27.93 56.90
N LEU A 29 61.85 27.01 57.23
CA LEU A 29 61.87 25.67 56.64
C LEU A 29 60.60 24.88 56.99
N LEU A 30 60.18 24.92 58.26
CA LEU A 30 58.96 24.25 58.73
C LEU A 30 57.69 24.82 58.10
N LEU A 31 57.70 26.09 57.69
CA LEU A 31 56.56 26.72 57.03
C LEU A 31 56.20 25.97 55.73
N ALA A 32 57.20 25.50 54.98
CA ALA A 32 56.98 24.68 53.78
C ALA A 32 56.40 23.29 54.09
N PHE A 33 56.61 22.75 55.29
CA PHE A 33 55.99 21.49 55.71
C PHE A 33 54.57 21.71 56.24
N GLU A 34 54.35 22.78 57.00
CA GLU A 34 53.02 23.17 57.48
C GLU A 34 52.07 23.50 56.34
N THR A 35 52.53 24.18 55.29
CA THR A 35 51.73 24.42 54.07
C THR A 35 51.26 23.13 53.41
N ILE A 36 52.13 22.11 53.35
CA ILE A 36 51.83 20.83 52.70
C ILE A 36 50.92 19.95 53.57
N LEU A 37 51.20 19.91 54.88
CA LEU A 37 50.54 18.98 55.79
C LEU A 37 49.19 19.51 56.31
N SER A 38 49.17 20.69 56.93
CA SER A 38 47.98 21.26 57.58
C SER A 38 47.35 22.42 56.82
N GLY A 39 48.10 23.09 55.94
CA GLY A 39 47.67 24.31 55.25
C GLY A 39 47.83 25.56 56.12
N ILE A 40 48.05 26.72 55.50
CA ILE A 40 48.15 28.00 56.22
C ILE A 40 46.79 28.70 56.18
N ASN A 41 46.26 29.05 57.36
CA ASN A 41 44.94 29.70 57.52
C ASN A 41 44.89 31.18 57.09
N GLU A 42 46.02 31.76 56.65
CA GLU A 42 46.11 33.15 56.21
C GLU A 42 46.52 33.24 54.74
N THR A 43 45.54 33.47 53.87
CA THR A 43 45.65 34.51 52.83
C THR A 43 44.26 34.91 52.36
N SER A 44 43.92 36.15 52.70
CA SER A 44 42.85 36.93 52.08
C SER A 44 43.00 36.98 50.56
N ASN A 45 42.04 36.37 49.85
CA ASN A 45 41.40 36.82 48.61
C ASN A 45 42.23 37.37 47.43
N GLN A 46 43.53 37.14 47.30
CA GLN A 46 44.27 37.56 46.10
C GLN A 46 45.11 36.41 45.54
N GLU A 47 44.67 35.95 44.37
CA GLU A 47 45.35 35.06 43.43
C GLU A 47 45.65 33.65 43.96
N LYS A 48 44.66 32.75 43.77
CA LYS A 48 44.83 31.29 43.78
C LYS A 48 45.82 30.88 42.70
N ILE A 49 47.11 31.06 42.96
CA ILE A 49 48.15 30.27 42.32
C ILE A 49 47.91 28.83 42.77
N ILE A 50 47.92 27.91 41.79
CA ILE A 50 47.59 26.49 41.88
C ILE A 50 48.41 25.84 42.99
N THR A 51 47.89 25.85 44.22
CA THR A 51 48.47 25.15 45.36
C THR A 51 47.50 24.00 45.67
N PRO A 52 47.97 22.73 45.65
CA PRO A 52 47.11 21.60 46.00
C PRO A 52 46.59 21.76 47.44
N PRO A 53 45.38 21.26 47.75
CA PRO A 53 44.85 21.26 49.12
C PRO A 53 45.82 20.56 50.07
N ALA A 54 45.88 21.01 51.32
CA ALA A 54 46.74 20.43 52.34
C ALA A 54 46.34 18.98 52.63
N LEU A 55 47.29 18.16 53.10
CA LEU A 55 47.04 16.73 53.32
C LEU A 55 45.93 16.47 54.34
N GLU A 56 45.88 17.26 55.41
CA GLU A 56 44.82 17.19 56.44
C GLU A 56 43.45 17.51 55.84
N GLU A 57 43.35 18.55 55.00
CA GLU A 57 42.12 18.91 54.29
C GLU A 57 41.68 17.79 53.31
N ILE A 58 42.61 17.11 52.65
CA ILE A 58 42.31 15.95 51.79
C ILE A 58 41.73 14.80 52.61
N ILE A 59 42.31 14.52 53.79
CA ILE A 59 41.87 13.45 54.69
C ILE A 59 40.50 13.77 55.28
N ASP A 60 40.27 15.00 55.75
CA ASP A 60 38.98 15.45 56.29
C ASP A 60 37.86 15.32 55.25
N ASN A 61 38.19 15.56 53.98
CA ASN A 61 37.26 15.46 52.86
C ASN A 61 37.17 14.05 52.23
N ILE A 62 37.76 13.01 52.84
CA ILE A 62 37.73 11.65 52.27
C ILE A 62 36.30 11.13 52.04
N HIS A 63 35.35 11.56 52.87
CA HIS A 63 33.94 11.17 52.78
C HIS A 63 33.29 11.54 51.43
N ILE A 64 33.78 12.60 50.76
CA ILE A 64 33.30 13.07 49.45
C ILE A 64 33.56 12.04 48.34
N TYR A 65 34.63 11.26 48.47
CA TYR A 65 35.00 10.20 47.53
C TYR A 65 34.12 8.96 47.63
N PHE A 66 33.30 8.82 48.68
CA PHE A 66 32.34 7.71 48.82
C PHE A 66 30.94 8.07 48.36
N ASN A 67 30.65 9.37 48.13
CA ASN A 67 29.36 9.81 47.62
C ASN A 67 29.43 10.03 46.09
N PRO A 68 28.81 9.16 45.26
CA PRO A 68 28.90 9.26 43.80
C PRO A 68 28.49 10.63 43.25
N GLN A 69 27.57 11.34 43.91
CA GLN A 69 27.14 12.68 43.50
C GLN A 69 28.26 13.72 43.63
N GLN A 70 29.09 13.63 44.68
CA GLN A 70 30.09 14.63 45.04
C GLN A 70 31.52 14.23 44.61
N THR A 71 31.74 12.95 44.34
CA THR A 71 33.05 12.42 43.92
C THR A 71 33.51 13.03 42.58
N PRO A 72 34.82 13.35 42.44
CA PRO A 72 35.43 13.73 41.15
C PRO A 72 35.22 12.68 40.05
N GLU A 73 35.04 13.11 38.80
CA GLU A 73 34.76 12.18 37.68
C GLU A 73 35.82 11.08 37.53
N GLU A 74 37.09 11.44 37.73
CA GLU A 74 38.25 10.54 37.59
C GLU A 74 38.23 9.37 38.58
N PHE A 75 37.56 9.53 39.73
CA PHE A 75 37.47 8.52 40.78
C PHE A 75 36.24 7.60 40.64
N LEU A 76 35.29 7.95 39.77
CA LEU A 76 34.09 7.13 39.52
C LEU A 76 34.39 5.70 39.05
N PRO A 77 35.37 5.43 38.16
CA PRO A 77 35.72 4.06 37.78
C PRO A 77 36.18 3.21 38.96
N TRP A 78 36.90 3.80 39.92
CA TRP A 78 37.35 3.10 41.12
C TRP A 78 36.16 2.74 42.02
N LEU A 79 35.25 3.68 42.27
CA LEU A 79 34.00 3.41 43.00
C LEU A 79 33.14 2.35 42.31
N ALA A 80 33.04 2.40 40.98
CA ALA A 80 32.28 1.42 40.23
C ALA A 80 32.87 0.01 40.37
N GLY A 81 34.20 -0.10 40.46
CA GLY A 81 34.89 -1.36 40.77
C GLY A 81 34.47 -1.98 42.10
N TRP A 82 34.21 -1.17 43.13
CA TRP A 82 33.74 -1.66 44.43
C TRP A 82 32.37 -2.31 44.38
N VAL A 83 31.50 -1.81 43.49
CA VAL A 83 30.16 -2.34 43.27
C VAL A 83 30.07 -3.25 42.05
N ALA A 84 31.20 -3.73 41.52
CA ALA A 84 31.27 -4.61 40.34
C ALA A 84 30.51 -4.07 39.09
N LEU A 85 30.42 -2.74 38.96
CA LEU A 85 29.77 -2.08 37.84
C LEU A 85 30.79 -1.71 36.76
N SER A 86 30.56 -2.16 35.52
CA SER A 86 31.35 -1.71 34.36
C SER A 86 30.78 -0.39 33.83
N LEU A 87 31.50 0.72 34.03
CA LEU A 87 31.13 2.01 33.45
C LEU A 87 31.56 2.06 31.99
N ARG A 88 30.62 2.45 31.12
CA ARG A 88 30.96 2.69 29.72
C ARG A 88 31.48 4.12 29.51
N ASN A 89 32.47 4.27 28.63
CA ASN A 89 33.06 5.57 28.30
C ASN A 89 32.09 6.50 27.56
N ASP A 90 31.09 5.95 26.87
CA ASP A 90 30.08 6.71 26.14
C ASP A 90 28.90 7.17 27.00
N TRP A 91 28.94 6.94 28.32
CA TRP A 91 27.95 7.45 29.27
C TRP A 91 28.35 8.84 29.78
N GLN A 92 27.35 9.71 29.92
CA GLN A 92 27.52 10.99 30.59
C GLN A 92 27.82 10.78 32.09
N VAL A 93 28.48 11.76 32.72
CA VAL A 93 28.93 11.67 34.11
C VAL A 93 27.75 11.44 35.05
N GLU A 94 26.64 12.11 34.79
CA GLU A 94 25.39 12.03 35.54
C GLU A 94 24.82 10.61 35.53
N VAL A 95 24.90 9.94 34.37
CA VAL A 95 24.49 8.54 34.21
C VAL A 95 25.41 7.64 35.05
N LYS A 96 26.74 7.81 34.95
CA LYS A 96 27.70 7.02 35.73
C LYS A 96 27.42 7.15 37.24
N LYS A 97 27.22 8.37 37.73
CA LYS A 97 26.91 8.67 39.14
C LYS A 97 25.59 8.02 39.59
N ALA A 98 24.54 8.18 38.80
CA ALA A 98 23.22 7.62 39.11
C ALA A 98 23.20 6.08 39.15
N PHE A 99 23.96 5.43 38.26
CA PHE A 99 24.11 3.98 38.25
C PHE A 99 24.84 3.50 39.52
N ILE A 100 26.00 4.07 39.86
CA ILE A 100 26.76 3.66 41.07
C ILE A 100 25.88 3.76 42.32
N GLN A 101 25.08 4.82 42.43
CA GLN A 101 24.20 5.05 43.58
C GLN A 101 23.11 3.99 43.74
N GLN A 102 22.61 3.39 42.65
CA GLN A 102 21.42 2.53 42.67
C GLN A 102 21.72 1.05 42.35
N ILE A 103 22.88 0.75 41.77
CA ILE A 103 23.17 -0.57 41.19
C ILE A 103 23.06 -1.71 42.20
N VAL A 104 23.48 -1.50 43.45
CA VAL A 104 23.43 -2.51 44.51
C VAL A 104 21.99 -2.97 44.78
N ARG A 105 21.02 -2.04 44.76
CA ARG A 105 19.60 -2.38 44.87
C ARG A 105 19.12 -3.12 43.62
N LEU A 106 19.53 -2.67 42.44
CA LEU A 106 19.10 -3.23 41.15
C LEU A 106 19.61 -4.65 40.93
N TYR A 107 20.78 -5.02 41.44
CA TYR A 107 21.27 -6.41 41.37
C TYR A 107 20.33 -7.42 42.04
N ARG A 108 19.57 -7.00 43.07
CA ARG A 108 18.57 -7.86 43.73
C ARG A 108 17.34 -8.10 42.85
N LEU A 109 17.12 -7.24 41.85
CA LEU A 109 16.00 -7.30 40.91
C LEU A 109 16.43 -7.82 39.52
N ARG A 110 17.68 -8.26 39.37
CA ARG A 110 18.22 -8.75 38.10
C ARG A 110 17.41 -9.93 37.57
N GLY A 111 17.17 -9.94 36.26
CA GLY A 111 16.36 -10.95 35.59
C GLY A 111 14.84 -10.79 35.76
N THR A 112 14.36 -9.75 36.45
CA THR A 112 12.93 -9.45 36.59
C THR A 112 12.48 -8.32 35.65
N LYS A 113 11.19 -8.32 35.29
CA LYS A 113 10.55 -7.23 34.53
C LYS A 113 10.75 -5.87 35.20
N GLN A 114 10.57 -5.81 36.52
CA GLN A 114 10.75 -4.59 37.30
C GLN A 114 12.20 -4.09 37.27
N GLY A 115 13.18 -4.98 37.47
CA GLY A 115 14.59 -4.60 37.43
C GLY A 115 14.99 -4.03 36.07
N LEU A 116 14.47 -4.61 34.98
CA LEU A 116 14.73 -4.11 33.63
C LEU A 116 14.12 -2.73 33.36
N ILE A 117 12.90 -2.48 33.87
CA ILE A 117 12.25 -1.16 33.76
C ILE A 117 13.07 -0.11 34.52
N GLU A 118 13.48 -0.41 35.75
CA GLU A 118 14.21 0.53 36.59
C GLU A 118 15.60 0.88 36.03
N ILE A 119 16.36 -0.12 35.56
CA ILE A 119 17.72 0.10 35.04
C ILE A 119 17.70 0.93 33.74
N LEU A 120 16.76 0.64 32.82
CA LEU A 120 16.58 1.40 31.60
C LEU A 120 16.02 2.79 31.89
N GLY A 121 15.15 2.92 32.90
CA GLY A 121 14.61 4.18 33.37
C GLY A 121 15.70 5.14 33.87
N ILE A 122 16.65 4.64 34.68
CA ILE A 122 17.81 5.44 35.15
C ILE A 122 18.61 5.95 33.96
N TYR A 123 18.88 5.08 32.98
CA TYR A 123 19.65 5.45 31.80
C TYR A 123 18.95 6.53 30.98
N LEU A 124 17.66 6.34 30.65
CA LEU A 124 16.90 7.28 29.82
C LEU A 124 16.69 8.63 30.50
N LYS A 125 16.45 8.63 31.81
CA LYS A 125 16.23 9.84 32.61
C LYS A 125 17.47 10.72 32.61
N ASN A 126 18.61 10.14 33.00
CA ASN A 126 19.86 10.88 33.14
C ASN A 126 20.50 11.24 31.79
N SER A 127 20.14 10.52 30.72
CA SER A 127 20.57 10.86 29.35
C SER A 127 19.65 11.88 28.67
N GLY A 128 18.55 12.30 29.32
CA GLY A 128 17.64 13.34 28.82
C GLY A 128 16.59 12.88 27.78
N PHE A 129 16.37 11.57 27.61
CA PHE A 129 15.52 11.02 26.54
C PHE A 129 14.08 10.70 26.97
N GLY A 130 13.78 10.76 28.27
CA GLY A 130 12.47 10.45 28.85
C GLY A 130 12.58 9.47 30.01
N GLU A 131 11.44 9.03 30.53
CA GLU A 131 11.39 8.07 31.65
C GLU A 131 10.57 6.81 31.31
N LYS A 132 9.91 6.80 30.15
CA LYS A 132 8.91 5.78 29.83
C LYS A 132 9.56 4.54 29.20
N VAL A 133 9.62 3.48 29.99
CA VAL A 133 10.02 2.12 29.61
C VAL A 133 8.84 1.19 29.85
N GLU A 134 8.44 0.44 28.83
CA GLU A 134 7.39 -0.57 28.94
C GLU A 134 7.98 -1.93 28.56
N VAL A 135 7.59 -2.96 29.30
CA VAL A 135 7.98 -4.34 29.01
C VAL A 135 6.71 -5.16 28.89
N PHE A 136 6.57 -5.84 27.76
CA PHE A 136 5.46 -6.75 27.46
C PHE A 136 5.97 -8.17 27.49
N ASP A 137 5.31 -9.05 28.23
CA ASP A 137 5.68 -10.46 28.45
C ASP A 137 4.50 -11.42 28.21
N GLU A 138 3.33 -10.88 27.85
CA GLU A 138 2.11 -11.63 27.56
C GLU A 138 2.06 -12.00 26.06
N PHE A 139 2.82 -13.03 25.67
CA PHE A 139 2.84 -13.54 24.29
C PHE A 139 2.58 -15.06 24.26
N ASP A 140 1.38 -15.45 23.88
CA ASP A 140 0.96 -16.88 23.86
C ASP A 140 1.73 -17.74 22.85
N ASN A 141 2.17 -17.13 21.75
CA ASN A 141 2.78 -17.86 20.63
C ASN A 141 4.31 -18.01 20.74
N PHE A 142 4.96 -17.38 21.72
CA PHE A 142 6.42 -17.35 21.84
C PHE A 142 6.87 -17.61 23.29
N PRO A 143 7.32 -18.84 23.62
CA PRO A 143 7.81 -19.13 24.96
C PRO A 143 9.09 -18.36 25.27
N ASN A 144 9.25 -17.92 26.52
CA ASN A 144 10.42 -17.18 27.02
C ASN A 144 10.74 -15.89 26.23
N TYR A 145 9.72 -15.25 25.67
CA TYR A 145 9.85 -14.04 24.87
C TYR A 145 9.26 -12.82 25.58
N PHE A 146 9.94 -11.68 25.49
CA PHE A 146 9.41 -10.39 25.93
C PHE A 146 9.78 -9.27 24.97
N GLN A 147 8.97 -8.21 24.94
CA GLN A 147 9.23 -7.02 24.13
C GLN A 147 9.52 -5.83 25.05
N VAL A 148 10.66 -5.17 24.83
CA VAL A 148 11.00 -3.91 25.50
C VAL A 148 10.66 -2.76 24.58
N GLN A 149 9.83 -1.84 25.06
CA GLN A 149 9.42 -0.65 24.34
C GLN A 149 9.99 0.61 25.00
N LEU A 150 10.75 1.39 24.23
CA LEU A 150 11.32 2.67 24.67
C LEU A 150 10.68 3.81 23.89
N THR A 151 10.31 4.91 24.56
CA THR A 151 9.80 6.10 23.89
C THR A 151 10.85 7.21 23.88
N LEU A 152 11.33 7.59 22.69
CA LEU A 152 12.25 8.70 22.51
C LEU A 152 11.49 9.98 22.17
N LYS A 153 11.97 11.13 22.66
CA LYS A 153 11.39 12.45 22.36
C LYS A 153 11.93 13.09 21.07
N ASP A 154 13.12 12.69 20.63
CA ASP A 154 13.87 13.27 19.51
C ASP A 154 13.93 12.30 18.31
N ARG A 155 14.05 12.84 17.10
CA ARG A 155 14.11 12.08 15.82
C ARG A 155 15.52 12.00 15.24
N ASP A 156 16.52 12.52 15.94
CA ASP A 156 17.94 12.45 15.52
C ASP A 156 18.38 10.98 15.28
N PRO A 157 18.70 10.61 14.02
CA PRO A 157 19.10 9.25 13.66
C PRO A 157 20.37 8.77 14.37
N ASP A 158 21.34 9.65 14.63
CA ASP A 158 22.61 9.26 15.25
C ASP A 158 22.40 8.99 16.74
N LYS A 159 21.58 9.82 17.40
CA LYS A 159 21.14 9.54 18.77
C LYS A 159 20.35 8.24 18.81
N TYR A 160 19.43 7.98 17.88
CA TYR A 160 18.66 6.74 17.82
C TYR A 160 19.59 5.50 17.83
N TRP A 161 20.56 5.43 16.93
CA TRP A 161 21.43 4.26 16.81
C TRP A 161 22.35 4.06 18.01
N ARG A 162 22.92 5.16 18.54
CA ARG A 162 23.75 5.11 19.74
C ARG A 162 22.94 4.58 20.93
N GLN A 163 21.72 5.07 21.10
CA GLN A 163 20.85 4.72 22.21
C GLN A 163 20.33 3.28 22.08
N ALA A 164 19.94 2.85 20.88
CA ALA A 164 19.58 1.46 20.61
C ALA A 164 20.72 0.51 20.99
N LYS A 165 21.97 0.85 20.65
CA LYS A 165 23.14 0.06 21.02
C LYS A 165 23.36 -0.01 22.53
N ILE A 166 23.12 1.10 23.25
CA ILE A 166 23.30 1.15 24.71
C ILE A 166 22.19 0.39 25.43
N ALA A 167 20.92 0.64 25.08
CA ALA A 167 19.78 -0.10 25.61
C ALA A 167 19.92 -1.61 25.36
N LYS A 168 20.33 -2.00 24.15
CA LYS A 168 20.61 -3.40 23.82
C LYS A 168 21.67 -4.01 24.74
N ALA A 169 22.79 -3.32 24.95
CA ALA A 169 23.85 -3.79 25.84
C ALA A 169 23.39 -3.94 27.30
N ILE A 170 22.54 -3.03 27.79
CA ILE A 170 21.95 -3.11 29.14
C ILE A 170 20.98 -4.29 29.22
N ILE A 171 20.11 -4.48 28.23
CA ILE A 171 19.19 -5.62 28.21
C ILE A 171 19.98 -6.93 28.15
N ASP A 172 21.02 -7.00 27.33
CA ASP A 172 21.86 -8.19 27.21
C ASP A 172 22.60 -8.53 28.52
N SER A 173 22.96 -7.52 29.35
CA SER A 173 23.56 -7.76 30.66
C SER A 173 22.56 -8.21 31.73
N GLU A 174 21.31 -7.71 31.66
CA GLU A 174 20.29 -7.98 32.69
C GLU A 174 19.37 -9.15 32.38
N LYS A 175 19.25 -9.55 31.11
CA LYS A 175 18.33 -10.63 30.70
C LYS A 175 18.79 -12.00 31.22
N PRO A 176 17.86 -12.89 31.60
CA PRO A 176 18.17 -14.30 31.81
C PRO A 176 18.68 -14.96 30.53
N ALA A 177 19.62 -15.91 30.66
CA ALA A 177 20.26 -16.58 29.51
C ALA A 177 19.25 -17.24 28.55
N GLN A 178 18.17 -17.83 29.08
CA GLN A 178 17.17 -18.61 28.33
C GLN A 178 16.03 -17.76 27.73
N THR A 179 16.11 -16.42 27.80
CA THR A 179 15.07 -15.53 27.30
C THR A 179 15.45 -14.85 25.99
N PHE A 180 14.45 -14.61 25.15
CA PHE A 180 14.55 -13.87 23.90
C PHE A 180 13.82 -12.54 24.04
N TYR A 181 14.31 -11.50 23.36
CA TYR A 181 13.64 -10.22 23.39
C TYR A 181 13.66 -9.50 22.05
N THR A 182 12.75 -8.55 21.91
CA THR A 182 12.78 -7.54 20.86
C THR A 182 12.78 -6.15 21.48
N LEU A 183 13.65 -5.28 20.97
CA LEU A 183 13.69 -3.87 21.35
C LEU A 183 12.91 -3.05 20.32
N LYS A 184 11.82 -2.41 20.74
CA LYS A 184 11.00 -1.52 19.93
C LYS A 184 11.18 -0.09 20.42
N ILE A 185 11.71 0.78 19.56
CA ILE A 185 11.91 2.18 19.89
C ILE A 185 10.84 3.01 19.19
N LEU A 186 9.97 3.63 19.97
CA LEU A 186 8.98 4.58 19.49
C LEU A 186 9.61 5.96 19.41
N VAL A 187 9.72 6.48 18.19
CA VAL A 187 10.03 7.88 17.93
C VAL A 187 8.77 8.61 17.49
N PRO A 188 8.61 9.90 17.78
CA PRO A 188 7.56 10.69 17.16
C PRO A 188 7.72 10.60 15.64
N THR A 189 6.63 10.28 14.94
CA THR A 189 6.61 10.18 13.48
C THR A 189 5.77 11.29 12.88
N MET A 190 6.06 11.62 11.62
CA MET A 190 5.23 12.54 10.85
C MET A 190 4.05 11.75 10.28
N GLN A 191 2.84 12.27 10.44
CA GLN A 191 1.65 11.69 9.82
C GLN A 191 0.79 12.80 9.21
N LEU A 192 0.21 12.53 8.05
CA LEU A 192 -0.83 13.39 7.46
C LEU A 192 -2.12 13.22 8.29
N THR A 193 -2.48 14.21 9.11
CA THR A 193 -3.57 14.16 10.11
C THR A 193 -4.94 14.47 9.55
N LYS A 194 -5.10 15.54 8.76
CA LYS A 194 -6.36 15.86 8.09
C LYS A 194 -6.23 15.71 6.58
N ARG A 195 -7.13 14.92 6.00
CA ARG A 195 -7.14 14.63 4.56
C ARG A 195 -8.49 15.01 3.98
N SER A 196 -8.51 16.00 3.09
CA SER A 196 -9.65 16.22 2.20
C SER A 196 -9.59 15.16 1.10
N HIS A 197 -10.53 14.22 1.12
CA HIS A 197 -10.59 13.15 0.13
C HIS A 197 -12.03 12.77 -0.17
N VAL A 198 -12.24 12.26 -1.39
CA VAL A 198 -13.48 11.64 -1.83
C VAL A 198 -13.12 10.34 -2.54
N ALA A 199 -13.90 9.31 -2.34
CA ALA A 199 -13.78 8.02 -3.02
C ALA A 199 -15.07 7.75 -3.81
N TYR A 200 -14.91 7.35 -5.06
CA TYR A 200 -16.02 6.98 -5.94
C TYR A 200 -15.96 5.48 -6.21
N PRO A 201 -16.84 4.68 -5.61
CA PRO A 201 -16.90 3.25 -5.87
C PRO A 201 -17.42 2.99 -7.28
N PHE A 202 -16.88 1.98 -7.95
CA PHE A 202 -17.33 1.47 -9.23
C PHE A 202 -17.07 -0.04 -9.32
N LYS A 203 -17.82 -0.71 -10.18
CA LYS A 203 -17.68 -2.15 -10.44
C LYS A 203 -17.16 -2.38 -11.84
N LEU A 204 -16.43 -3.47 -12.04
CA LEU A 204 -16.10 -3.94 -13.39
C LEU A 204 -17.19 -4.88 -13.86
N PHE A 205 -17.08 -6.17 -13.56
CA PHE A 205 -18.07 -7.17 -13.91
C PHE A 205 -18.75 -7.68 -12.64
N GLU A 206 -19.94 -8.26 -12.81
CA GLU A 206 -20.55 -9.06 -11.74
C GLU A 206 -19.64 -10.25 -11.34
N PRO A 207 -19.80 -10.84 -10.14
CA PRO A 207 -19.13 -12.08 -9.78
C PRO A 207 -19.37 -13.17 -10.84
N LEU A 208 -18.39 -14.06 -11.04
CA LEU A 208 -18.38 -15.05 -12.14
C LEU A 208 -19.71 -15.81 -12.33
N GLN A 209 -20.40 -16.15 -11.24
CA GLN A 209 -21.68 -16.87 -11.25
C GLN A 209 -22.85 -16.06 -11.83
N ASN A 210 -22.76 -14.73 -11.77
CA ASN A 210 -23.81 -13.79 -12.18
C ASN A 210 -23.48 -13.05 -13.47
N GLN A 211 -22.30 -13.25 -14.06
CA GLN A 211 -21.92 -12.61 -15.31
C GLN A 211 -22.82 -13.09 -16.45
N LYS A 212 -23.46 -12.12 -17.10
CA LYS A 212 -24.34 -12.34 -18.24
C LYS A 212 -23.72 -11.77 -19.50
N PHE A 213 -23.66 -12.58 -20.52
CA PHE A 213 -23.28 -12.18 -21.87
C PHE A 213 -24.45 -12.49 -22.79
N ALA A 214 -24.54 -11.81 -23.93
CA ALA A 214 -25.45 -12.23 -24.99
C ALA A 214 -24.79 -12.10 -26.36
N ILE A 215 -25.05 -13.06 -27.23
CA ILE A 215 -24.68 -12.99 -28.64
C ILE A 215 -25.94 -12.69 -29.43
N GLU A 216 -25.92 -11.59 -30.17
CA GLU A 216 -27.01 -11.21 -31.05
C GLU A 216 -26.59 -11.41 -32.51
N VAL A 217 -27.34 -12.26 -33.20
CA VAL A 217 -27.17 -12.50 -34.63
C VAL A 217 -28.22 -11.69 -35.37
N ILE A 218 -27.80 -10.65 -36.07
CA ILE A 218 -28.65 -9.73 -36.83
C ILE A 218 -28.58 -10.12 -38.31
N ILE A 219 -29.75 -10.33 -38.91
CA ILE A 219 -29.89 -10.67 -40.32
C ILE A 219 -30.73 -9.60 -40.99
N THR A 220 -30.11 -8.91 -41.95
CA THR A 220 -30.73 -7.83 -42.72
C THR A 220 -30.98 -8.33 -44.14
N PRO A 221 -32.21 -8.73 -44.50
CA PRO A 221 -32.53 -9.13 -45.87
C PRO A 221 -32.52 -7.93 -46.81
N ASN A 222 -32.24 -8.17 -48.10
CA ASN A 222 -32.31 -7.12 -49.13
C ASN A 222 -33.76 -6.70 -49.49
N VAL A 223 -34.77 -7.34 -48.90
CA VAL A 223 -36.20 -7.10 -49.16
C VAL A 223 -36.82 -6.40 -47.96
N SER A 224 -37.44 -5.24 -48.20
CA SER A 224 -37.86 -4.30 -47.15
C SER A 224 -39.38 -4.37 -46.85
N ASN A 225 -39.91 -5.52 -46.42
CA ASN A 225 -41.32 -5.66 -46.02
C ASN A 225 -41.46 -6.41 -44.68
N SER A 226 -42.15 -5.84 -43.68
CA SER A 226 -42.24 -6.37 -42.31
C SER A 226 -42.93 -7.75 -42.20
N SER A 227 -43.98 -7.99 -43.00
CA SER A 227 -44.67 -9.30 -43.05
C SER A 227 -43.76 -10.40 -43.59
N THR A 228 -42.95 -10.08 -44.60
CA THR A 228 -41.98 -11.00 -45.21
C THR A 228 -40.84 -11.29 -44.25
N ILE A 229 -40.34 -10.30 -43.50
CA ILE A 229 -39.28 -10.47 -42.50
C ILE A 229 -39.74 -11.38 -41.36
N ASN A 230 -40.98 -11.25 -40.88
CA ASN A 230 -41.52 -12.12 -39.84
C ASN A 230 -41.60 -13.59 -40.31
N GLN A 231 -41.99 -13.84 -41.57
CA GLN A 231 -41.96 -15.18 -42.15
C GLN A 231 -40.52 -15.72 -42.25
N LEU A 232 -39.59 -14.89 -42.75
CA LEU A 232 -38.17 -15.25 -42.85
C LEU A 232 -37.56 -15.57 -41.48
N ALA A 233 -37.88 -14.81 -40.44
CA ALA A 233 -37.39 -15.05 -39.07
C ALA A 233 -37.80 -16.42 -38.50
N LYS A 234 -38.92 -16.99 -38.98
CA LYS A 234 -39.39 -18.34 -38.59
C LYS A 234 -38.79 -19.45 -39.46
N GLN A 235 -38.36 -19.12 -40.67
CA GLN A 235 -37.88 -20.06 -41.69
C GLN A 235 -36.35 -20.15 -41.75
N LEU A 236 -35.64 -19.10 -41.32
CA LEU A 236 -34.19 -19.10 -41.16
C LEU A 236 -33.83 -19.56 -39.76
N LEU A 237 -33.31 -20.78 -39.67
CA LEU A 237 -32.84 -21.31 -38.39
C LEU A 237 -31.39 -20.87 -38.18
N VAL A 238 -31.14 -20.20 -37.06
CA VAL A 238 -29.80 -19.80 -36.62
C VAL A 238 -29.40 -20.67 -35.45
N GLN A 239 -28.22 -21.27 -35.55
CA GLN A 239 -27.67 -22.11 -34.51
C GLN A 239 -26.28 -21.62 -34.12
N LEU A 240 -26.09 -21.38 -32.83
CA LEU A 240 -24.80 -21.05 -32.24
C LEU A 240 -24.08 -22.35 -31.83
N GLN A 241 -22.83 -22.46 -32.25
CA GLN A 241 -21.96 -23.60 -32.05
C GLN A 241 -20.64 -23.14 -31.46
N GLY A 242 -20.05 -24.00 -30.64
CA GLY A 242 -18.73 -23.83 -30.09
C GLY A 242 -17.62 -24.42 -30.98
N ASN A 243 -16.56 -24.89 -30.33
CA ASN A 243 -15.41 -25.56 -30.95
C ASN A 243 -15.70 -26.90 -31.65
N SER A 244 -16.96 -27.33 -31.70
CA SER A 244 -17.51 -28.52 -32.41
C SER A 244 -18.85 -29.01 -31.81
N LYS A 245 -19.30 -28.45 -30.69
CA LYS A 245 -20.56 -28.82 -30.01
C LYS A 245 -21.59 -27.71 -30.09
N LEU A 246 -22.86 -28.11 -30.16
CA LEU A 246 -24.00 -27.19 -30.06
C LEU A 246 -24.02 -26.55 -28.67
N ILE A 247 -24.20 -25.22 -28.63
CA ILE A 247 -24.38 -24.49 -27.38
C ILE A 247 -25.88 -24.36 -27.12
N THR A 248 -26.32 -24.76 -25.93
CA THR A 248 -27.68 -24.52 -25.46
C THR A 248 -27.71 -23.20 -24.68
N PRO A 249 -28.19 -22.09 -25.27
CA PRO A 249 -28.22 -20.81 -24.58
C PRO A 249 -29.19 -20.83 -23.41
N ASP A 250 -28.95 -19.99 -22.40
CA ASP A 250 -29.80 -19.88 -21.22
C ASP A 250 -31.20 -19.36 -21.60
N SER A 251 -31.24 -18.45 -22.57
CA SER A 251 -32.45 -17.88 -23.14
C SER A 251 -32.21 -17.47 -24.60
N SER A 252 -33.25 -17.51 -25.42
CA SER A 252 -33.20 -17.05 -26.82
C SER A 252 -34.43 -16.22 -27.12
N LYS A 253 -34.21 -15.02 -27.69
CA LYS A 253 -35.26 -14.07 -28.04
C LYS A 253 -35.10 -13.66 -29.50
N ILE A 254 -36.20 -13.72 -30.24
CA ILE A 254 -36.26 -13.22 -31.62
C ILE A 254 -36.80 -11.79 -31.57
N ILE A 255 -36.02 -10.84 -32.07
CA ILE A 255 -36.36 -9.43 -32.20
C ILE A 255 -36.61 -9.17 -33.68
N ILE A 256 -37.81 -8.71 -34.03
CA ILE A 256 -38.20 -8.49 -35.43
C ILE A 256 -38.48 -7.01 -35.62
N ASN A 257 -37.86 -6.42 -36.64
CA ASN A 257 -38.09 -5.04 -37.07
C ASN A 257 -38.48 -5.01 -38.55
N ASN A 258 -38.83 -3.84 -39.08
CA ASN A 258 -39.24 -3.65 -40.48
C ASN A 258 -38.08 -3.82 -41.48
N GLN A 259 -36.83 -3.85 -41.01
CA GLN A 259 -35.63 -3.88 -41.84
C GLN A 259 -34.73 -5.10 -41.58
N TYR A 260 -34.80 -5.69 -40.39
CA TYR A 260 -33.97 -6.83 -39.98
C TYR A 260 -34.71 -7.69 -38.97
N PHE A 261 -34.23 -8.90 -38.77
CA PHE A 261 -34.55 -9.69 -37.60
C PHE A 261 -33.27 -10.09 -36.90
N ALA A 262 -33.32 -10.16 -35.58
CA ALA A 262 -32.18 -10.51 -34.74
C ALA A 262 -32.56 -11.64 -33.78
N ILE A 263 -31.59 -12.49 -33.49
CA ILE A 263 -31.73 -13.57 -32.53
C ILE A 263 -30.71 -13.30 -31.43
N LYS A 264 -31.19 -12.84 -30.26
CA LYS A 264 -30.38 -12.56 -29.08
C LYS A 264 -30.40 -13.79 -28.17
N GLN A 265 -29.23 -14.37 -27.96
CA GLN A 265 -29.01 -15.56 -27.15
C GLN A 265 -28.21 -15.19 -25.91
N ASP A 266 -28.81 -15.39 -24.73
CA ASP A 266 -28.18 -15.15 -23.44
C ASP A 266 -27.28 -16.33 -23.08
N LEU A 267 -26.08 -16.04 -22.56
CA LEU A 267 -25.02 -16.98 -22.27
C LEU A 267 -24.36 -16.63 -20.93
N ASN A 268 -24.22 -17.63 -20.06
CA ASN A 268 -23.41 -17.54 -18.85
C ASN A 268 -21.88 -17.60 -19.11
N TYR A 269 -21.10 -17.36 -18.05
CA TYR A 269 -19.63 -17.42 -18.06
C TYR A 269 -19.09 -18.78 -18.51
N GLN A 270 -19.72 -19.90 -18.13
CA GLN A 270 -19.25 -21.25 -18.46
C GLN A 270 -19.26 -21.50 -19.97
N HIS A 271 -20.28 -21.03 -20.69
CA HIS A 271 -20.35 -21.14 -22.15
C HIS A 271 -19.13 -20.49 -22.84
N PHE A 272 -18.64 -19.35 -22.32
CA PHE A 272 -17.47 -18.68 -22.87
C PHE A 272 -16.18 -19.40 -22.49
N GLN A 273 -16.10 -19.95 -21.27
CA GLN A 273 -14.94 -20.70 -20.80
C GLN A 273 -14.70 -21.98 -21.63
N GLU A 274 -15.76 -22.66 -22.04
CA GLU A 274 -15.67 -23.86 -22.88
C GLU A 274 -15.31 -23.55 -24.35
N ASN A 275 -15.42 -22.27 -24.76
CA ASN A 275 -15.30 -21.84 -26.16
C ASN A 275 -14.28 -20.70 -26.35
N LEU A 276 -13.15 -20.75 -25.63
CA LEU A 276 -12.10 -19.72 -25.67
C LEU A 276 -11.49 -19.46 -27.05
N THR A 277 -11.46 -20.47 -27.93
CA THR A 277 -10.90 -20.33 -29.29
C THR A 277 -11.86 -19.66 -30.27
N GLY A 278 -13.13 -19.48 -29.88
CA GLY A 278 -14.14 -18.76 -30.65
C GLY A 278 -15.49 -19.46 -30.66
N PHE A 279 -16.46 -18.78 -31.27
CA PHE A 279 -17.81 -19.25 -31.53
C PHE A 279 -18.06 -19.32 -33.03
N ASN A 280 -19.03 -20.13 -33.40
CA ASN A 280 -19.47 -20.31 -34.78
C ASN A 280 -20.97 -20.12 -34.86
N VAL A 281 -21.44 -19.38 -35.86
CA VAL A 281 -22.86 -19.35 -36.21
C VAL A 281 -23.05 -20.11 -37.51
N VAL A 282 -23.99 -21.06 -37.52
CA VAL A 282 -24.44 -21.73 -38.74
C VAL A 282 -25.90 -21.38 -38.99
N LEU A 283 -26.24 -21.17 -40.25
CA LEU A 283 -27.59 -20.83 -40.68
C LEU A 283 -28.17 -21.95 -41.55
N SER A 284 -29.47 -22.18 -41.45
CA SER A 284 -30.21 -23.10 -42.31
C SER A 284 -31.38 -22.36 -42.95
N ASN A 285 -31.36 -22.27 -44.29
CA ASN A 285 -32.41 -21.63 -45.06
C ASN A 285 -33.51 -22.65 -45.40
N ARG A 286 -34.60 -22.67 -44.62
CA ARG A 286 -35.75 -23.56 -44.86
C ARG A 286 -36.80 -22.94 -45.78
N THR A 287 -36.46 -21.87 -46.51
CA THR A 287 -37.32 -21.33 -47.57
C THR A 287 -37.16 -22.14 -48.86
N ASP A 288 -37.99 -21.83 -49.84
CA ASP A 288 -37.98 -22.39 -51.19
C ASP A 288 -37.07 -21.62 -52.18
N LYS A 289 -36.44 -20.52 -51.73
CA LYS A 289 -35.66 -19.59 -52.57
C LYS A 289 -34.27 -19.32 -52.00
N TYR A 290 -33.40 -18.80 -52.85
CA TYR A 290 -32.13 -18.24 -52.42
C TYR A 290 -32.37 -17.04 -51.50
N PHE A 291 -31.67 -17.01 -50.37
CA PHE A 291 -31.68 -15.88 -49.45
C PHE A 291 -30.40 -15.06 -49.61
N VAL A 292 -30.56 -13.76 -49.88
CA VAL A 292 -29.46 -12.80 -49.97
C VAL A 292 -29.71 -11.65 -48.98
N GLY A 293 -28.68 -11.31 -48.21
CA GLY A 293 -28.74 -10.25 -47.22
C GLY A 293 -27.38 -10.02 -46.56
N ASN A 294 -27.40 -9.41 -45.37
CA ASN A 294 -26.22 -9.18 -44.56
C ASN A 294 -26.37 -9.82 -43.18
N LEU A 295 -25.27 -10.32 -42.64
CA LEU A 295 -25.11 -10.86 -41.30
C LEU A 295 -24.25 -9.90 -40.48
N ALA A 296 -24.74 -9.51 -39.32
CA ALA A 296 -23.93 -8.86 -38.29
C ALA A 296 -24.05 -9.64 -36.98
N ILE A 297 -22.92 -9.88 -36.31
CA ILE A 297 -22.88 -10.55 -35.01
C ILE A 297 -22.37 -9.57 -33.97
N LYS A 298 -23.14 -9.38 -32.89
CA LYS A 298 -22.79 -8.51 -31.78
C LYS A 298 -22.65 -9.28 -30.47
N LEU A 299 -21.66 -8.91 -29.68
CA LEU A 299 -21.51 -9.31 -28.29
C LEU A 299 -22.08 -8.24 -27.39
N TYR A 300 -22.94 -8.63 -26.46
CA TYR A 300 -23.44 -7.81 -25.37
C TYR A 300 -22.87 -8.31 -24.05
N PHE A 301 -22.51 -7.37 -23.18
CA PHE A 301 -21.97 -7.64 -21.85
C PHE A 301 -22.25 -6.45 -20.94
N TYR A 302 -22.11 -6.67 -19.64
CA TYR A 302 -22.39 -5.65 -18.63
C TYR A 302 -21.09 -5.26 -17.91
N ILE A 303 -20.80 -3.97 -17.85
CA ILE A 303 -19.73 -3.42 -17.01
C ILE A 303 -20.29 -2.27 -16.18
N ASN A 304 -20.00 -2.25 -14.89
CA ASN A 304 -20.54 -1.27 -13.94
C ASN A 304 -22.08 -1.11 -14.05
N ASP A 305 -22.80 -2.24 -14.13
CA ASP A 305 -24.25 -2.32 -14.35
C ASP A 305 -24.78 -1.72 -15.67
N GLY A 306 -23.90 -1.20 -16.55
CA GLY A 306 -24.24 -0.70 -17.88
C GLY A 306 -24.14 -1.79 -18.96
N GLU A 307 -25.11 -1.86 -19.87
CA GLU A 307 -25.07 -2.75 -21.04
C GLU A 307 -24.24 -2.12 -22.17
N TYR A 308 -23.21 -2.83 -22.61
CA TYR A 308 -22.37 -2.45 -23.75
C TYR A 308 -22.44 -3.49 -24.86
N SER A 309 -22.15 -3.07 -26.09
CA SER A 309 -22.15 -3.97 -27.24
C SER A 309 -20.98 -3.73 -28.19
N ASN A 310 -20.48 -4.80 -28.80
CA ASN A 310 -19.42 -4.78 -29.81
C ASN A 310 -19.79 -5.63 -31.01
N THR A 311 -19.62 -5.07 -32.20
CA THR A 311 -19.74 -5.85 -33.44
C THR A 311 -18.51 -6.74 -33.62
N LEU A 312 -18.73 -8.05 -33.66
CA LEU A 312 -17.70 -9.08 -33.84
C LEU A 312 -17.50 -9.40 -35.32
N LEU A 313 -18.58 -9.49 -36.10
CA LEU A 313 -18.53 -9.91 -37.49
C LEU A 313 -19.58 -9.16 -38.32
N GLU A 314 -19.21 -8.74 -39.53
CA GLU A 314 -20.13 -8.24 -40.56
C GLU A 314 -19.76 -8.89 -41.89
N GLN A 315 -20.69 -9.63 -42.50
CA GLN A 315 -20.48 -10.35 -43.76
C GLN A 315 -21.77 -10.41 -44.58
N SER A 316 -21.66 -10.57 -45.90
CA SER A 316 -22.82 -10.84 -46.75
C SER A 316 -23.28 -12.30 -46.62
N LEU A 317 -24.59 -12.51 -46.72
CA LEU A 317 -25.24 -13.81 -46.70
C LEU A 317 -25.70 -14.18 -48.11
N ASN A 318 -25.39 -15.42 -48.51
CA ASN A 318 -25.97 -16.06 -49.68
C ASN A 318 -26.26 -17.53 -49.32
N LEU A 319 -27.52 -17.84 -49.02
CA LEU A 319 -27.94 -19.15 -48.53
C LEU A 319 -28.85 -19.85 -49.53
N SER A 320 -28.43 -21.03 -49.99
CA SER A 320 -29.25 -21.92 -50.80
C SER A 320 -30.39 -22.53 -49.99
N PRO A 321 -31.58 -22.76 -50.59
CA PRO A 321 -32.69 -23.42 -49.90
C PRO A 321 -32.36 -24.88 -49.58
N VAL A 322 -32.72 -25.31 -48.37
CA VAL A 322 -32.49 -26.67 -47.85
C VAL A 322 -33.57 -27.66 -48.28
N LEU A 323 -34.77 -27.15 -48.57
CA LEU A 323 -35.88 -27.92 -49.11
C LEU A 323 -35.90 -27.80 -50.62
N LYS A 324 -35.54 -28.88 -51.32
CA LYS A 324 -35.66 -28.97 -52.77
C LYS A 324 -36.65 -30.08 -53.14
N ILE A 325 -37.47 -29.78 -54.13
CA ILE A 325 -38.35 -30.76 -54.77
C ILE A 325 -37.50 -31.49 -55.82
N TYR A 326 -37.55 -32.81 -55.81
CA TYR A 326 -36.81 -33.64 -56.76
C TYR A 326 -37.75 -34.59 -57.50
N ASN A 327 -37.38 -34.91 -58.74
CA ASN A 327 -37.98 -35.97 -59.52
C ASN A 327 -37.01 -37.15 -59.62
N LYS A 328 -37.54 -38.38 -59.57
CA LYS A 328 -36.75 -39.60 -59.69
C LYS A 328 -36.95 -40.17 -61.09
N ASN A 329 -35.90 -40.15 -61.91
CA ASN A 329 -35.94 -40.73 -63.24
C ASN A 329 -36.08 -42.26 -63.18
N ASN A 330 -36.49 -42.89 -64.29
CA ASN A 330 -36.73 -44.35 -64.36
C ASN A 330 -35.47 -45.21 -64.05
N THR A 331 -34.27 -44.61 -64.09
CA THR A 331 -32.98 -45.21 -63.72
C THR A 331 -32.62 -45.07 -62.24
N GLY A 332 -33.44 -44.35 -61.46
CA GLY A 332 -33.21 -44.08 -60.04
C GLY A 332 -32.41 -42.82 -59.73
N GLU A 333 -31.91 -42.11 -60.74
CA GLU A 333 -31.18 -40.84 -60.60
C GLU A 333 -32.12 -39.69 -60.19
N ILE A 334 -31.62 -38.82 -59.31
CA ILE A 334 -32.37 -37.72 -58.69
C ILE A 334 -32.08 -36.42 -59.48
N THR A 335 -33.10 -35.84 -60.10
CA THR A 335 -33.01 -34.56 -60.83
C THR A 335 -33.86 -33.48 -60.15
N GLU A 336 -33.49 -32.20 -60.31
CA GLU A 336 -34.24 -31.07 -59.74
C GLU A 336 -35.66 -31.05 -60.33
N GLY A 337 -36.68 -31.12 -59.46
CA GLY A 337 -38.07 -31.29 -59.84
C GLY A 337 -38.81 -29.96 -59.87
N ASN A 338 -39.38 -29.59 -61.00
CA ASN A 338 -40.32 -28.48 -61.11
C ASN A 338 -41.75 -28.98 -60.89
N THR A 339 -42.49 -28.42 -59.93
CA THR A 339 -43.90 -28.76 -59.76
C THR A 339 -44.74 -28.09 -60.85
N ILE A 340 -45.16 -28.84 -61.88
CA ILE A 340 -46.15 -28.38 -62.87
C ILE A 340 -47.50 -29.04 -62.53
N PHE A 341 -48.44 -28.28 -61.98
CA PHE A 341 -49.80 -28.75 -61.60
C PHE A 341 -50.74 -29.08 -62.78
N LYS A 342 -50.22 -29.15 -64.02
CA LYS A 342 -51.00 -29.50 -65.22
C LYS A 342 -50.18 -30.40 -66.13
N GLN A 343 -50.24 -31.71 -65.92
CA GLN A 343 -49.90 -32.68 -66.96
C GLN A 343 -50.89 -33.84 -66.93
N ALA A 344 -51.43 -34.18 -68.11
CA ALA A 344 -52.48 -35.18 -68.31
C ALA A 344 -51.96 -36.64 -68.37
N SER A 345 -50.71 -36.87 -67.93
CA SER A 345 -50.05 -38.18 -67.88
C SER A 345 -49.79 -38.57 -66.42
N GLN A 346 -49.77 -39.87 -66.11
CA GLN A 346 -49.50 -40.39 -64.76
C GLN A 346 -48.26 -39.69 -64.15
N PRO A 347 -48.39 -39.02 -62.99
CA PRO A 347 -47.30 -38.25 -62.43
C PRO A 347 -46.14 -39.18 -62.04
N GLN A 348 -44.93 -38.89 -62.54
CA GLN A 348 -43.72 -39.46 -61.97
C GLN A 348 -43.68 -39.08 -60.47
N LYS A 349 -43.35 -40.04 -59.61
CA LYS A 349 -43.34 -39.84 -58.15
C LYS A 349 -42.32 -38.76 -57.79
N SER A 350 -42.80 -37.52 -57.64
CA SER A 350 -42.02 -36.41 -57.10
C SER A 350 -41.87 -36.61 -55.60
N GLY A 351 -40.67 -36.37 -55.09
CA GLY A 351 -40.35 -36.49 -53.68
C GLY A 351 -39.75 -35.18 -53.13
N MET A 352 -39.90 -34.96 -51.84
CA MET A 352 -39.17 -33.92 -51.12
C MET A 352 -37.92 -34.56 -50.51
N LYS A 353 -36.73 -34.00 -50.78
CA LYS A 353 -35.48 -34.42 -50.13
C LYS A 353 -34.84 -33.18 -49.49
N ILE A 354 -34.44 -33.33 -48.23
CA ILE A 354 -33.59 -32.35 -47.56
C ILE A 354 -32.20 -32.45 -48.21
N THR A 355 -31.63 -31.32 -48.64
CA THR A 355 -30.28 -31.29 -49.24
C THR A 355 -29.24 -31.88 -48.29
N GLU A 356 -28.20 -32.51 -48.85
CA GLU A 356 -27.16 -33.21 -48.07
C GLU A 356 -26.41 -32.26 -47.09
N SER A 357 -26.36 -30.97 -47.42
CA SER A 357 -25.89 -29.90 -46.53
C SER A 357 -27.08 -29.07 -46.04
N ILE A 358 -27.50 -29.31 -44.79
CA ILE A 358 -28.61 -28.59 -44.11
C ILE A 358 -28.16 -27.22 -43.59
N TRP A 359 -26.85 -27.06 -43.36
CA TRP A 359 -26.24 -25.93 -42.70
C TRP A 359 -25.29 -25.18 -43.64
N SER A 360 -25.18 -23.87 -43.46
CA SER A 360 -24.15 -23.04 -44.08
C SER A 360 -22.75 -23.46 -43.62
N GLN A 361 -21.73 -22.98 -44.33
CA GLN A 361 -20.39 -22.92 -43.75
C GLN A 361 -20.43 -22.10 -42.45
N PRO A 362 -19.64 -22.47 -41.43
CA PRO A 362 -19.66 -21.80 -40.14
C PRO A 362 -19.07 -20.39 -40.24
N TYR A 363 -19.82 -19.42 -39.74
CA TYR A 363 -19.37 -18.05 -39.55
C TYR A 363 -18.63 -17.95 -38.22
N THR A 364 -17.30 -18.04 -38.26
CA THR A 364 -16.43 -18.09 -37.07
C THR A 364 -16.13 -16.68 -36.56
N PHE A 365 -16.16 -16.47 -35.25
CA PHE A 365 -15.77 -15.21 -34.62
C PHE A 365 -15.16 -15.43 -33.24
N GLN A 366 -14.31 -14.50 -32.81
CA GLN A 366 -13.70 -14.50 -31.49
C GLN A 366 -14.33 -13.42 -30.61
N THR A 367 -14.39 -13.67 -29.30
CA THR A 367 -14.93 -12.73 -28.32
C THR A 367 -13.79 -12.05 -27.58
N PHE A 368 -13.45 -12.49 -26.38
CA PHE A 368 -12.34 -11.96 -25.60
C PHE A 368 -11.03 -12.64 -25.98
N LYS A 369 -9.91 -11.94 -25.79
CA LYS A 369 -8.59 -12.56 -25.96
C LYS A 369 -8.30 -13.46 -24.75
N PRO A 370 -8.22 -14.79 -24.93
CA PRO A 370 -7.90 -15.69 -23.83
C PRO A 370 -6.46 -15.43 -23.34
N PRO A 371 -6.16 -15.67 -22.05
CA PRO A 371 -4.80 -15.58 -21.55
C PRO A 371 -3.90 -16.57 -22.29
N LYS A 372 -2.63 -16.20 -22.52
CA LYS A 372 -1.62 -17.18 -22.88
C LYS A 372 -1.48 -18.13 -21.68
N ILE A 373 -1.76 -19.42 -21.88
CA ILE A 373 -1.57 -20.46 -20.87
C ILE A 373 -0.15 -20.30 -20.30
N GLN A 374 -0.04 -19.90 -19.03
CA GLN A 374 1.23 -19.94 -18.33
C GLN A 374 1.47 -21.40 -17.93
N GLU A 375 2.61 -21.97 -18.32
CA GLU A 375 3.00 -23.38 -18.14
C GLU A 375 2.97 -23.88 -16.68
N LEU A 376 2.63 -23.04 -15.69
CA LEU A 376 2.71 -23.34 -14.26
C LEU A 376 1.37 -23.42 -13.51
N GLN A 377 0.21 -23.11 -14.12
CA GLN A 377 -1.11 -23.30 -13.47
C GLN A 377 -2.23 -23.66 -14.48
N PRO A 378 -2.45 -24.96 -14.78
CA PRO A 378 -3.37 -25.41 -15.82
C PRO A 378 -4.87 -25.37 -15.45
N GLN A 379 -5.25 -24.92 -14.25
CA GLN A 379 -6.63 -25.07 -13.74
C GLN A 379 -7.48 -23.79 -13.78
N ILE A 380 -6.95 -22.65 -14.26
CA ILE A 380 -7.71 -21.39 -14.37
C ILE A 380 -7.90 -21.04 -15.84
N THR A 381 -9.06 -21.38 -16.38
CA THR A 381 -9.45 -21.07 -17.76
C THR A 381 -10.18 -19.71 -17.79
N ALA A 382 -9.42 -18.62 -17.65
CA ALA A 382 -9.99 -17.27 -17.69
C ALA A 382 -10.44 -16.88 -19.10
N ILE A 383 -11.53 -16.12 -19.23
CA ILE A 383 -12.01 -15.61 -20.53
C ILE A 383 -11.28 -14.31 -20.92
N LEU A 384 -10.86 -13.49 -19.95
CA LEU A 384 -10.19 -12.22 -20.17
C LEU A 384 -8.74 -12.31 -19.69
N GLU A 385 -7.76 -12.00 -20.56
CA GLU A 385 -6.34 -11.94 -20.18
C GLU A 385 -6.05 -10.77 -19.21
N LYS A 386 -6.49 -9.57 -19.58
CA LYS A 386 -6.21 -8.32 -18.86
C LYS A 386 -7.23 -7.24 -19.20
N ILE A 387 -7.39 -6.27 -18.31
CA ILE A 387 -8.18 -5.04 -18.49
C ILE A 387 -7.31 -3.82 -18.19
N GLU A 388 -7.42 -2.78 -19.02
CA GLU A 388 -6.67 -1.52 -18.86
C GLU A 388 -7.62 -0.47 -18.27
N LEU A 389 -7.42 -0.12 -17.01
CA LEU A 389 -8.16 0.94 -16.32
C LEU A 389 -7.46 2.27 -16.46
N GLU A 390 -8.22 3.31 -16.73
CA GLU A 390 -7.76 4.69 -16.80
C GLU A 390 -8.69 5.56 -15.95
N ALA A 391 -8.14 6.27 -14.96
CA ALA A 391 -8.87 7.29 -14.24
C ALA A 391 -8.30 8.67 -14.59
N ILE A 392 -9.16 9.53 -15.11
CA ILE A 392 -8.85 10.87 -15.60
C ILE A 392 -9.53 11.87 -14.67
N VAL A 393 -8.72 12.65 -13.97
CA VAL A 393 -9.17 13.71 -13.07
C VAL A 393 -8.90 15.04 -13.74
N GLU A 394 -9.96 15.71 -14.17
CA GLU A 394 -9.92 17.04 -14.78
C GLU A 394 -10.28 18.10 -13.75
N ILE A 395 -9.39 19.05 -13.53
CA ILE A 395 -9.59 20.14 -12.57
C ILE A 395 -10.20 21.32 -13.30
N THR A 396 -11.28 21.86 -12.73
CA THR A 396 -12.02 23.01 -13.26
C THR A 396 -11.83 24.26 -12.40
N GLN A 397 -11.50 24.12 -11.12
CA GLN A 397 -11.12 25.22 -10.23
C GLN A 397 -9.93 24.82 -9.36
N PRO A 398 -8.93 25.71 -9.16
CA PRO A 398 -8.89 27.14 -9.56
C PRO A 398 -8.64 27.38 -11.06
N LYS A 399 -8.91 28.61 -11.54
CA LYS A 399 -8.74 28.99 -12.97
C LYS A 399 -7.30 28.89 -13.48
N THR A 400 -6.32 29.13 -12.61
CA THR A 400 -4.89 29.02 -12.93
C THR A 400 -4.35 27.77 -12.25
N ILE A 401 -3.96 26.77 -13.05
CA ILE A 401 -3.45 25.49 -12.55
C ILE A 401 -1.95 25.45 -12.79
N THR A 402 -1.19 25.34 -11.72
CA THR A 402 0.27 25.19 -11.75
C THR A 402 0.66 23.74 -11.51
N SER A 403 1.88 23.36 -11.90
CA SER A 403 2.43 22.03 -11.61
C SER A 403 2.47 21.71 -10.12
N ASP A 404 2.68 22.72 -9.26
CA ASP A 404 2.65 22.58 -7.80
C ASP A 404 1.28 22.12 -7.29
N ILE A 405 0.19 22.70 -7.81
CA ILE A 405 -1.18 22.32 -7.44
C ILE A 405 -1.46 20.85 -7.80
N LEU A 406 -1.06 20.45 -9.02
CA LEU A 406 -1.24 19.08 -9.52
C LEU A 406 -0.41 18.04 -8.74
N ASN A 407 0.77 18.41 -8.25
CA ASN A 407 1.62 17.52 -7.46
C ASN A 407 1.06 17.26 -6.07
N LYS A 408 0.28 18.21 -5.53
CA LYS A 408 -0.42 18.10 -4.24
C LYS A 408 -1.77 17.41 -4.34
N ILE A 409 -2.17 16.95 -5.54
CA ILE A 409 -3.35 16.12 -5.74
C ILE A 409 -2.91 14.69 -5.96
N THR A 410 -3.47 13.79 -5.17
CA THR A 410 -3.20 12.35 -5.26
C THR A 410 -4.45 11.65 -5.76
N VAL A 411 -4.32 10.93 -6.88
CA VAL A 411 -5.37 10.06 -7.42
C VAL A 411 -4.92 8.61 -7.21
N ARG A 412 -5.81 7.76 -6.69
CA ARG A 412 -5.53 6.35 -6.46
C ARG A 412 -6.71 5.50 -6.93
N LEU A 413 -6.38 4.36 -7.54
CA LEU A 413 -7.29 3.23 -7.67
C LEU A 413 -7.04 2.33 -6.46
N GLN A 414 -8.07 1.97 -5.72
CA GLN A 414 -7.97 1.10 -4.56
C GLN A 414 -9.00 -0.05 -4.67
N ASP A 415 -8.68 -1.14 -3.97
CA ASP A 415 -9.52 -2.32 -3.75
C ASP A 415 -9.70 -2.48 -2.23
N ASP A 416 -10.81 -3.08 -1.83
CA ASP A 416 -11.19 -3.36 -0.44
C ASP A 416 -10.42 -4.54 0.20
N VAL A 417 -9.89 -5.46 -0.60
CA VAL A 417 -9.36 -6.76 -0.12
C VAL A 417 -7.84 -6.78 0.06
N SER A 418 -7.08 -5.94 -0.66
CA SER A 418 -5.61 -5.98 -0.64
C SER A 418 -4.98 -4.97 0.33
N GLU A 419 -4.21 -5.48 1.32
CA GLU A 419 -3.33 -4.63 2.17
C GLU A 419 -2.25 -3.92 1.34
N PHE A 420 -1.95 -4.45 0.16
CA PHE A 420 -1.15 -3.78 -0.84
C PHE A 420 -1.98 -2.69 -1.48
N HIS A 421 -1.72 -1.44 -1.08
CA HIS A 421 -2.05 -0.28 -1.92
C HIS A 421 -1.64 -0.61 -3.35
N LEU A 422 -2.56 -0.61 -4.31
CA LEU A 422 -2.23 -0.76 -5.73
C LEU A 422 -1.15 0.29 -6.06
N PHE A 423 0.11 -0.15 -6.13
CA PHE A 423 1.26 0.74 -6.17
C PHE A 423 1.14 1.66 -7.40
N THR A 424 1.21 2.97 -7.12
CA THR A 424 0.91 4.09 -8.02
C THR A 424 1.49 3.87 -9.42
N PRO A 425 0.66 3.82 -10.48
CA PRO A 425 1.14 3.64 -11.85
C PRO A 425 1.66 4.94 -12.46
N GLU A 426 2.09 4.86 -13.73
CA GLU A 426 2.34 6.00 -14.63
C GLU A 426 1.25 7.07 -14.43
N THR A 427 1.61 8.13 -13.70
CA THR A 427 0.75 9.27 -13.46
C THR A 427 1.18 10.36 -14.43
N ILE A 428 0.35 10.59 -15.44
CA ILE A 428 0.58 11.65 -16.43
C ILE A 428 -0.16 12.89 -15.93
N ARG A 429 0.57 14.00 -15.82
CA ARG A 429 0.02 15.30 -15.40
C ARG A 429 0.24 16.27 -16.55
N GLU A 430 -0.84 16.68 -17.20
CA GLU A 430 -0.79 17.60 -18.34
C GLU A 430 -1.88 18.67 -18.19
N ASN A 431 -1.48 19.94 -18.26
CA ASN A 431 -2.36 21.11 -18.17
C ASN A 431 -3.24 21.12 -16.89
N ASN A 432 -4.47 20.65 -16.99
CA ASN A 432 -5.47 20.56 -15.92
C ASN A 432 -5.90 19.12 -15.62
N LYS A 433 -5.23 18.12 -16.20
CA LYS A 433 -5.61 16.70 -16.13
C LYS A 433 -4.55 15.88 -15.41
N ILE A 434 -5.02 14.99 -14.55
CA ILE A 434 -4.24 13.95 -13.91
C ILE A 434 -4.81 12.62 -14.39
N THR A 435 -4.00 11.88 -15.14
CA THR A 435 -4.39 10.58 -15.68
C THR A 435 -3.55 9.50 -15.02
N ILE A 436 -4.23 8.49 -14.46
CA ILE A 436 -3.59 7.27 -13.97
C ILE A 436 -4.04 6.10 -14.84
N LYS A 437 -3.09 5.33 -15.37
CA LYS A 437 -3.36 4.14 -16.20
C LYS A 437 -2.89 2.89 -15.51
N ARG A 438 -3.67 1.81 -15.50
CA ARG A 438 -3.29 0.54 -14.90
C ARG A 438 -3.75 -0.63 -15.74
N THR A 439 -2.87 -1.58 -15.97
CA THR A 439 -3.25 -2.89 -16.49
C THR A 439 -3.48 -3.85 -15.32
N LEU A 440 -4.69 -4.41 -15.22
CA LEU A 440 -5.02 -5.49 -14.28
C LEU A 440 -5.06 -6.81 -15.06
N TYR A 441 -4.32 -7.81 -14.59
CA TYR A 441 -4.39 -9.16 -15.12
C TYR A 441 -5.48 -9.96 -14.41
N TYR A 442 -6.03 -10.99 -15.07
CA TYR A 442 -7.12 -11.81 -14.54
C TYR A 442 -6.99 -12.18 -13.05
N GLN A 443 -5.86 -12.77 -12.67
CA GLN A 443 -5.61 -13.22 -11.30
C GLN A 443 -5.71 -12.11 -10.24
N GLN A 444 -5.52 -10.85 -10.64
CA GLN A 444 -5.51 -9.70 -9.74
C GLN A 444 -6.90 -9.08 -9.55
N PHE A 445 -7.78 -9.17 -10.56
CA PHE A 445 -9.11 -8.55 -10.49
C PHE A 445 -10.24 -9.53 -10.18
N THR A 446 -10.02 -10.85 -10.21
CA THR A 446 -11.08 -11.83 -9.86
C THR A 446 -11.54 -11.73 -8.40
N GLN A 447 -10.65 -11.31 -7.50
CA GLN A 447 -10.96 -11.17 -6.08
C GLN A 447 -11.60 -9.83 -5.72
N THR A 448 -11.59 -8.87 -6.65
CA THR A 448 -11.81 -7.42 -6.39
C THR A 448 -12.78 -6.80 -7.41
N ILE A 449 -13.47 -7.64 -8.18
CA ILE A 449 -14.20 -7.26 -9.41
C ILE A 449 -15.42 -6.36 -9.14
N ASP A 450 -15.98 -6.43 -7.94
CA ASP A 450 -17.22 -5.78 -7.50
C ASP A 450 -16.99 -4.63 -6.49
N ARG A 451 -15.74 -4.33 -6.13
CA ARG A 451 -15.39 -3.40 -5.05
C ARG A 451 -14.10 -2.61 -5.33
N LEU A 452 -14.14 -1.80 -6.39
CA LEU A 452 -13.06 -0.86 -6.70
C LEU A 452 -13.50 0.57 -6.40
N ASP A 453 -12.55 1.41 -6.01
CA ASP A 453 -12.79 2.83 -5.84
C ASP A 453 -11.70 3.69 -6.48
N VAL A 454 -12.10 4.88 -6.95
CA VAL A 454 -11.16 5.94 -7.29
C VAL A 454 -11.18 6.97 -6.17
N ALA A 455 -10.08 7.04 -5.44
CA ALA A 455 -9.87 7.99 -4.37
C ALA A 455 -9.05 9.19 -4.85
N ILE A 456 -9.61 10.38 -4.65
CA ILE A 456 -8.95 11.65 -4.96
C ILE A 456 -8.69 12.37 -3.64
N LYS A 457 -7.44 12.80 -3.43
CA LYS A 457 -7.00 13.47 -2.21
C LYS A 457 -6.41 14.83 -2.56
N ASN A 458 -6.85 15.86 -1.84
CA ASN A 458 -6.33 17.21 -1.94
C ASN A 458 -5.40 17.49 -0.76
N LEU A 459 -4.14 17.84 -1.04
CA LEU A 459 -3.17 18.33 -0.06
C LEU A 459 -2.87 19.82 -0.26
N ASN A 460 -3.62 20.52 -1.11
CA ASN A 460 -3.47 21.94 -1.30
C ASN A 460 -4.14 22.74 -0.19
N ASN A 461 -3.66 23.96 0.02
CA ASN A 461 -4.29 24.99 0.85
C ASN A 461 -5.39 25.77 0.10
N ILE A 462 -5.87 25.24 -1.02
CA ILE A 462 -6.93 25.80 -1.84
C ILE A 462 -7.98 24.72 -2.13
N ASP A 463 -9.22 25.16 -2.35
CA ASP A 463 -10.31 24.28 -2.77
C ASP A 463 -10.05 23.80 -4.20
N ILE A 464 -10.24 22.49 -4.42
CA ILE A 464 -10.08 21.86 -5.72
C ILE A 464 -11.43 21.31 -6.15
N VAL A 465 -11.94 21.82 -7.26
CA VAL A 465 -13.15 21.34 -7.91
C VAL A 465 -12.80 20.76 -9.25
N GLY A 466 -13.42 19.63 -9.58
CA GLY A 466 -13.14 18.95 -10.83
C GLY A 466 -14.13 17.84 -11.13
N LYS A 467 -13.77 17.07 -12.14
CA LYS A 467 -14.52 15.94 -12.65
C LYS A 467 -13.60 14.74 -12.75
N VAL A 468 -14.05 13.59 -12.27
CA VAL A 468 -13.36 12.32 -12.44
C VAL A 468 -14.12 11.46 -13.43
N THR A 469 -13.37 10.90 -14.38
CA THR A 469 -13.87 9.94 -15.36
C THR A 469 -13.05 8.67 -15.24
N VAL A 470 -13.72 7.53 -15.08
CA VAL A 470 -13.07 6.21 -15.04
C VAL A 470 -13.47 5.45 -16.28
N GLN A 471 -12.49 4.91 -16.97
CA GLN A 471 -12.68 4.18 -18.22
C GLN A 471 -11.95 2.83 -18.14
N ALA A 472 -12.52 1.83 -18.77
CA ALA A 472 -11.90 0.52 -18.94
C ALA A 472 -11.71 0.22 -20.43
N SER A 473 -10.52 -0.20 -20.79
CA SER A 473 -10.16 -0.63 -22.14
C SER A 473 -9.87 -2.13 -22.15
N LEU A 474 -10.46 -2.83 -23.12
CA LEU A 474 -10.34 -4.28 -23.27
C LEU A 474 -10.31 -4.66 -24.74
N LYS A 475 -9.71 -5.81 -25.05
CA LYS A 475 -9.61 -6.31 -26.43
C LYS A 475 -10.75 -7.29 -26.71
N ILE A 476 -11.67 -6.90 -27.59
CA ILE A 476 -12.73 -7.75 -28.13
C ILE A 476 -12.47 -7.95 -29.61
N ASN A 477 -12.49 -9.22 -30.05
CA ASN A 477 -12.19 -9.63 -31.42
C ASN A 477 -10.92 -8.94 -31.98
N GLN A 478 -9.85 -8.96 -31.16
CA GLN A 478 -8.54 -8.36 -31.45
C GLN A 478 -8.53 -6.82 -31.59
N ARG A 479 -9.65 -6.14 -31.38
CA ARG A 479 -9.78 -4.68 -31.40
C ARG A 479 -9.85 -4.13 -29.97
N LEU A 480 -9.10 -3.05 -29.70
CA LEU A 480 -9.18 -2.35 -28.42
C LEU A 480 -10.45 -1.50 -28.40
N SER A 481 -11.25 -1.61 -27.34
CA SER A 481 -12.45 -0.81 -27.13
C SER A 481 -12.46 -0.27 -25.70
N THR A 482 -12.89 0.98 -25.55
CA THR A 482 -12.88 1.72 -24.28
C THR A 482 -14.29 2.05 -23.85
N TYR A 483 -14.60 1.81 -22.57
CA TYR A 483 -15.92 1.96 -21.97
C TYR A 483 -15.80 2.89 -20.77
N GLN A 484 -16.61 3.94 -20.75
CA GLN A 484 -16.69 4.87 -19.64
C GLN A 484 -17.55 4.27 -18.53
N LEU A 485 -16.94 3.97 -17.39
CA LEU A 485 -17.57 3.31 -16.26
C LEU A 485 -18.23 4.30 -15.32
N LEU A 486 -17.53 5.39 -15.01
CA LEU A 486 -17.96 6.36 -14.02
C LEU A 486 -17.59 7.76 -14.47
N GLU A 487 -18.48 8.70 -14.19
CA GLU A 487 -18.28 10.12 -14.39
C GLU A 487 -18.93 10.89 -13.25
N GLN A 488 -18.12 11.57 -12.43
CA GLN A 488 -18.60 12.27 -11.24
C GLN A 488 -17.87 13.60 -11.05
N THR A 489 -18.58 14.61 -10.54
CA THR A 489 -17.99 15.88 -10.12
C THR A 489 -17.61 15.83 -8.66
N PHE A 490 -16.45 16.37 -8.28
CA PHE A 490 -15.98 16.40 -6.90
C PHE A 490 -15.64 17.82 -6.46
N ASN A 491 -15.80 18.07 -5.16
CA ASN A 491 -15.34 19.29 -4.49
C ASN A 491 -14.54 18.88 -3.25
N LEU A 492 -13.25 19.24 -3.24
CA LEU A 492 -12.32 18.95 -2.16
C LEU A 492 -11.91 20.25 -1.49
N THR A 493 -12.27 20.39 -0.22
CA THR A 493 -11.93 21.57 0.57
C THR A 493 -10.41 21.72 0.75
N ALA A 494 -9.95 22.97 0.88
CA ALA A 494 -8.61 23.34 1.24
C ALA A 494 -8.18 22.67 2.55
N VAL A 495 -6.95 22.15 2.58
CA VAL A 495 -6.32 21.66 3.80
C VAL A 495 -5.39 22.76 4.32
N SER A 496 -5.70 23.30 5.49
CA SER A 496 -4.85 24.30 6.15
C SER A 496 -3.42 23.77 6.28
N PRO A 497 -2.37 24.55 5.97
CA PRO A 497 -0.96 24.12 6.07
C PRO A 497 -0.61 23.53 7.43
N TYR A 498 -1.21 24.07 8.49
CA TYR A 498 -1.05 23.63 9.88
C TYR A 498 -1.55 22.19 10.16
N ASN A 499 -2.39 21.63 9.28
CA ASN A 499 -3.02 20.31 9.44
C ASN A 499 -2.58 19.31 8.36
N ILE A 500 -1.65 19.67 7.47
CA ILE A 500 -1.17 18.78 6.41
C ILE A 500 -0.16 17.78 7.00
N LEU A 501 0.80 18.25 7.79
CA LEU A 501 1.83 17.42 8.44
C LEU A 501 1.90 17.78 9.92
N GLU A 502 1.48 16.86 10.78
CA GLU A 502 1.67 17.00 12.22
C GLU A 502 2.63 15.94 12.74
N ILE A 503 3.49 16.35 13.66
CA ILE A 503 4.26 15.41 14.46
C ILE A 503 3.27 14.76 15.42
N CYS A 504 3.10 13.45 15.28
CA CYS A 504 2.12 12.68 16.01
C CYS A 504 2.81 11.72 16.96
N ARG A 505 2.19 11.47 18.11
CA ARG A 505 2.53 10.35 18.99
C ARG A 505 1.29 9.47 19.17
N LYS A 506 1.47 8.15 19.27
CA LYS A 506 0.39 7.27 19.70
C LYS A 506 0.35 7.24 21.23
N ASN A 507 -0.84 7.35 21.80
CA ASN A 507 -1.06 7.12 23.23
C ASN A 507 -1.14 5.61 23.53
N GLU A 508 -1.31 5.25 24.80
CA GLU A 508 -1.41 3.86 25.29
C GLU A 508 -2.58 3.09 24.67
N GLU A 509 -3.62 3.80 24.21
CA GLU A 509 -4.79 3.25 23.52
C GLU A 509 -4.61 3.18 21.99
N GLY A 510 -3.43 3.53 21.47
CA GLY A 510 -3.14 3.55 20.03
C GLY A 510 -3.73 4.74 19.25
N GLN A 511 -4.42 5.66 19.93
CA GLN A 511 -4.96 6.89 19.35
C GLN A 511 -3.85 7.92 19.09
N ILE A 512 -3.99 8.67 18.01
CA ILE A 512 -3.02 9.68 17.58
C ILE A 512 -3.26 10.98 18.35
N ILE A 513 -2.26 11.41 19.11
CA ILE A 513 -2.23 12.70 19.80
C ILE A 513 -1.24 13.61 19.07
N SER A 514 -1.65 14.85 18.78
CA SER A 514 -0.79 15.87 18.18
C SER A 514 0.34 16.28 19.13
N GLY A 515 1.55 16.42 18.60
CA GLY A 515 2.68 17.03 19.29
C GLY A 515 2.65 18.55 19.12
N ASN A 516 3.11 19.30 20.12
CA ASN A 516 3.08 20.76 20.16
C ASN A 516 4.08 21.45 19.19
N THR A 517 4.59 20.75 18.18
CA THR A 517 5.62 21.25 17.27
C THR A 517 5.08 21.34 15.87
N ILE A 518 4.71 22.57 15.50
CA ILE A 518 4.31 22.98 14.15
C ILE A 518 5.61 23.23 13.37
N LEU A 519 5.97 22.34 12.45
CA LEU A 519 7.01 22.61 11.47
C LEU A 519 6.36 23.09 10.17
N GLY A 520 6.30 24.42 10.00
CA GLY A 520 6.03 25.03 8.71
C GLY A 520 5.08 26.22 8.75
N THR A 521 5.53 27.37 9.25
CA THR A 521 5.35 28.57 8.43
C THR A 521 6.32 28.43 7.26
N THR A 522 5.83 28.48 6.02
CA THR A 522 6.71 28.86 4.90
C THR A 522 7.43 30.12 5.37
N SER A 523 8.75 30.05 5.54
CA SER A 523 9.56 31.25 5.71
C SER A 523 9.14 32.17 4.57
N GLN A 524 8.50 33.28 4.94
CA GLN A 524 8.43 34.43 4.07
C GLN A 524 9.84 34.61 3.52
N SER A 525 9.94 34.64 2.19
CA SER A 525 11.09 35.16 1.48
C SER A 525 11.37 36.55 2.03
N LEU A 526 12.27 36.62 3.02
CA LEU A 526 13.01 37.82 3.32
C LEU A 526 14.16 37.83 2.32
N ASN A 527 13.90 38.58 1.25
CA ASN A 527 14.73 39.08 0.15
C ASN A 527 14.29 38.61 -1.23
#